data_AF-A0A4W5LDJ1-F1
#
_entry.id   AF-A0A4W5LDJ1-F1
#
_cell.length_a   1.000
_cell.length_b   1.000
_cell.length_c   1.000
_cell.angle_alpha   90.00
_cell.angle_beta   90.00
_cell.angle_gamma   90.00
#
_symmetry.space_group_name_H-M   'P 1'
#
loop_
_entity.id
_entity.type
_entity.pdbx_description
1 polymer ?
#
loop_
_entity_poly.entity_id
_entity_poly.type
_entity_poly.pdbx_seq_one_letter_code
_entity_poly.pdbx_strand_id
1 'polypeptide(L)'
;TLASRKLVQTHLPNCHPIKSLEYGSEDLTILPNGLVIISTGLKDPVLPSYSDAPGKMYTIDMSEDSRMKPVELRMGRGFDLDSFNPHGISVYTDETVYLFVVNHPQQKTQVEILLFVEEDHSLVYVKTIKHEFLHRYARARVMSLLQASLVYYLDCL
;
A
#
# COMPACT_ATOMS: atom_id res chain seq x y z
N THR A 1 -28.25 -21.95 16.89
CA THR A 1 -28.14 -22.11 15.42
C THR A 1 -26.66 -22.14 15.05
N LEU A 2 -26.18 -23.18 14.36
CA LEU A 2 -24.78 -23.25 13.93
C LEU A 2 -24.55 -22.22 12.81
N ALA A 3 -23.60 -21.31 12.99
CA ALA A 3 -23.21 -20.36 11.95
C ALA A 3 -22.55 -21.13 10.78
N SER A 4 -23.12 -21.01 9.58
CA SER A 4 -22.51 -21.51 8.35
C SER A 4 -21.43 -20.54 7.86
N ARG A 5 -20.22 -21.03 7.58
CA ARG A 5 -19.13 -20.26 6.96
C ARG A 5 -19.21 -20.20 5.43
N LYS A 6 -20.30 -20.70 4.82
CA LYS A 6 -20.49 -20.61 3.37
C LYS A 6 -20.86 -19.17 3.01
N LEU A 7 -20.09 -18.58 2.11
CA LEU A 7 -20.41 -17.29 1.52
C LEU A 7 -21.69 -17.42 0.69
N VAL A 8 -22.64 -16.53 0.93
CA VAL A 8 -23.80 -16.37 0.05
C VAL A 8 -23.37 -15.45 -1.09
N GLN A 9 -23.41 -15.97 -2.31
CA GLN A 9 -22.99 -15.21 -3.49
C GLN A 9 -23.98 -14.06 -3.73
N THR A 10 -23.50 -12.83 -3.54
CA THR A 10 -24.24 -11.61 -3.87
C THR A 10 -23.67 -11.06 -5.16
N HIS A 11 -24.48 -11.02 -6.21
CA HIS A 11 -24.07 -10.45 -7.49
C HIS A 11 -24.34 -8.95 -7.48
N LEU A 12 -23.28 -8.15 -7.60
CA LEU A 12 -23.39 -6.72 -7.84
C LEU A 12 -23.37 -6.48 -9.37
N PRO A 13 -24.28 -5.64 -9.91
CA PRO A 13 -24.22 -5.26 -11.31
C PRO A 13 -22.99 -4.37 -11.56
N ASN A 14 -22.46 -4.39 -12.79
CA ASN A 14 -21.38 -3.50 -13.26
C ASN A 14 -20.04 -3.62 -12.53
N CYS A 15 -19.71 -4.79 -11.97
CA CYS A 15 -18.37 -5.06 -11.49
C CYS A 15 -17.43 -5.43 -12.64
N HIS A 16 -16.31 -4.72 -12.75
CA HIS A 16 -15.28 -4.97 -13.76
C HIS A 16 -13.91 -5.14 -13.09
N PRO A 17 -13.13 -6.16 -13.49
CA PRO A 17 -11.75 -6.29 -13.02
C PRO A 17 -10.91 -5.14 -13.57
N ILE A 18 -10.09 -4.54 -12.71
CA ILE A 18 -9.10 -3.55 -13.11
C ILE A 18 -7.95 -4.30 -13.78
N LYS A 19 -7.83 -4.14 -15.10
CA LYS A 19 -6.77 -4.79 -15.88
C LYS A 19 -5.40 -4.29 -15.41
N SER A 20 -4.39 -5.16 -15.50
CA SER A 20 -2.98 -4.85 -15.18
C SER A 20 -2.64 -4.85 -13.68
N LEU A 21 -3.60 -5.09 -12.78
CA LEU A 21 -3.36 -5.40 -11.37
C LEU A 21 -3.47 -6.91 -11.11
N GLU A 22 -2.59 -7.69 -11.74
CA GLU A 22 -2.71 -9.16 -11.79
C GLU A 22 -2.04 -9.88 -10.60
N TYR A 23 -1.19 -9.18 -9.84
CA TYR A 23 -0.32 -9.79 -8.81
C TYR A 23 -0.69 -9.36 -7.38
N GLY A 24 -2.00 -9.33 -7.10
CA GLY A 24 -2.55 -8.96 -5.81
C GLY A 24 -2.63 -7.45 -5.59
N SER A 25 -3.67 -7.03 -4.88
CA SER A 25 -3.93 -5.66 -4.44
C SER A 25 -4.20 -5.71 -2.94
N GLU A 26 -3.13 -5.73 -2.14
CA GLU A 26 -3.25 -6.13 -0.75
C GLU A 26 -3.93 -5.06 0.10
N ASP A 27 -3.52 -3.80 -0.06
CA ASP A 27 -4.13 -2.68 0.62
C ASP A 27 -4.27 -1.48 -0.32
N LEU A 28 -5.22 -0.60 0.00
CA LEU A 28 -5.48 0.61 -0.76
C LEU A 28 -5.88 1.76 0.16
N THR A 29 -5.65 2.98 -0.30
CA THR A 29 -6.08 4.21 0.36
C THR A 29 -6.59 5.20 -0.68
N ILE A 30 -7.58 6.01 -0.30
CA ILE A 30 -8.21 6.99 -1.18
C ILE A 30 -7.85 8.38 -0.66
N LEU A 31 -7.21 9.19 -1.50
CA LEU A 31 -6.88 10.57 -1.20
C LEU A 31 -8.14 11.45 -1.31
N PRO A 32 -8.17 12.63 -0.64
CA PRO A 32 -9.31 13.54 -0.70
C PRO A 32 -9.70 14.00 -2.12
N ASN A 33 -8.74 14.02 -3.06
CA ASN A 33 -8.98 14.37 -4.47
C ASN A 33 -9.54 13.20 -5.31
N GLY A 34 -9.78 12.03 -4.73
CA GLY A 34 -10.31 10.86 -5.42
C GLY A 34 -9.24 9.95 -6.05
N LEU A 35 -7.96 10.29 -5.92
CA LEU A 35 -6.88 9.42 -6.36
C LEU A 35 -6.70 8.26 -5.37
N VAL A 36 -6.69 7.03 -5.87
CA VAL A 36 -6.45 5.82 -5.09
C VAL A 36 -5.01 5.40 -5.21
N ILE A 37 -4.37 5.06 -4.10
CA ILE A 37 -3.04 4.45 -4.06
C ILE A 37 -3.18 3.01 -3.60
N ILE A 38 -2.52 2.08 -4.30
CA ILE A 38 -2.67 0.63 -4.09
C ILE A 38 -1.29 -0.01 -3.92
N SER A 39 -1.14 -0.87 -2.92
CA SER A 39 0.02 -1.78 -2.77
C SER A 39 -0.24 -3.12 -3.46
N THR A 40 0.80 -3.64 -4.13
CA THR A 40 0.68 -4.87 -4.93
C THR A 40 1.92 -5.74 -4.83
N GLY A 41 1.76 -7.04 -5.12
CA GLY A 41 2.88 -7.96 -5.19
C GLY A 41 3.44 -8.39 -3.84
N LEU A 42 2.62 -8.37 -2.78
CA LEU A 42 3.02 -8.93 -1.49
C LEU A 42 3.45 -10.40 -1.65
N LYS A 43 4.63 -10.70 -1.14
CA LYS A 43 5.14 -12.07 -0.96
C LYS A 43 5.13 -12.40 0.53
N ASP A 44 4.20 -13.27 0.91
CA ASP A 44 4.12 -13.85 2.25
C ASP A 44 4.28 -15.38 2.15
N PRO A 45 5.14 -16.02 2.96
CA PRO A 45 5.32 -17.47 2.97
C PRO A 45 4.05 -18.31 3.15
N VAL A 46 2.98 -17.74 3.72
CA VAL A 46 1.70 -18.46 3.91
C VAL A 46 0.67 -18.21 2.81
N LEU A 47 0.98 -17.35 1.83
CA LEU A 47 0.10 -17.02 0.71
C LEU A 47 0.71 -17.48 -0.62
N PRO A 48 -0.12 -17.77 -1.64
CA PRO A 48 0.38 -18.00 -3.00
C PRO A 48 1.10 -16.75 -3.52
N SER A 49 2.27 -16.95 -4.14
CA SER A 49 2.94 -15.91 -4.92
C SER A 49 2.56 -16.07 -6.40
N TYR A 50 2.30 -14.95 -7.06
CA TYR A 50 1.90 -14.90 -8.47
C TYR A 50 2.95 -14.28 -9.39
N SER A 51 4.06 -13.77 -8.82
CA SER A 51 5.17 -13.16 -9.58
C SER A 51 6.48 -13.21 -8.79
N ASP A 52 7.60 -13.36 -9.50
CA ASP A 52 8.95 -13.24 -8.92
C ASP A 52 9.45 -11.79 -8.89
N ALA A 53 8.80 -10.86 -9.60
CA ALA A 53 9.17 -9.44 -9.60
C ALA A 53 8.99 -8.81 -8.20
N PRO A 54 9.71 -7.73 -7.87
CA PRO A 54 9.43 -6.95 -6.66
C PRO A 54 8.00 -6.42 -6.67
N GLY A 55 7.47 -6.13 -5.47
CA GLY A 55 6.17 -5.51 -5.34
C GLY A 55 6.17 -4.08 -5.88
N LYS A 56 4.98 -3.54 -6.10
CA LYS A 56 4.78 -2.24 -6.77
C LYS A 56 3.68 -1.45 -6.10
N MET A 57 3.73 -0.13 -6.29
CA MET A 57 2.67 0.79 -5.92
C MET A 57 2.02 1.35 -7.18
N TYR A 58 0.71 1.54 -7.17
CA TYR A 58 -0.03 2.13 -8.29
C TYR A 58 -0.92 3.28 -7.82
N THR A 59 -1.18 4.22 -8.73
CA THR A 59 -2.29 5.16 -8.62
C THR A 59 -3.41 4.79 -9.58
N ILE A 60 -4.65 5.01 -9.16
CA ILE A 60 -5.84 4.96 -10.01
C ILE A 60 -6.63 6.23 -9.74
N ASP A 61 -6.83 7.04 -10.78
CA ASP A 61 -7.82 8.09 -10.73
C ASP A 61 -9.22 7.45 -10.80
N MET A 62 -10.11 7.87 -9.90
CA MET A 62 -11.51 7.46 -9.84
C MET A 62 -12.48 8.55 -10.30
N SER A 63 -11.98 9.68 -10.83
CA SER A 63 -12.81 10.70 -11.47
C SER A 63 -13.62 10.10 -12.63
N GLU A 64 -14.80 10.64 -12.92
CA GLU A 64 -15.73 10.07 -13.92
C GLU A 64 -15.11 9.93 -15.32
N ASP A 65 -14.17 10.82 -15.67
CA ASP A 65 -13.47 10.83 -16.96
C ASP A 65 -12.26 9.88 -17.01
N SER A 66 -11.80 9.43 -15.85
CA SER A 66 -10.68 8.51 -15.74
C SER A 66 -11.14 7.11 -16.15
N ARG A 67 -10.47 6.51 -17.13
CA ARG A 67 -10.75 5.11 -17.53
C ARG A 67 -10.31 4.08 -16.47
N MET A 68 -10.18 4.50 -15.21
CA MET A 68 -9.68 3.74 -14.05
C MET A 68 -8.43 2.92 -14.40
N LYS A 69 -7.49 3.56 -15.10
CA LYS A 69 -6.27 2.90 -15.57
C LYS A 69 -5.19 3.01 -14.48
N PRO A 70 -4.64 1.89 -13.99
CA PRO A 70 -3.50 1.92 -13.08
C PRO A 70 -2.28 2.58 -13.72
N VAL A 71 -1.64 3.46 -12.96
CA VAL A 71 -0.35 4.08 -13.26
C VAL A 71 0.65 3.64 -12.18
N GLU A 72 1.69 2.92 -12.59
CA GLU A 72 2.76 2.48 -11.67
C GLU A 72 3.51 3.69 -11.12
N LEU A 73 3.64 3.76 -9.80
CA LEU A 73 4.39 4.82 -9.15
C LEU A 73 5.89 4.56 -9.27
N ARG A 74 6.61 5.53 -9.82
CA ARG A 74 8.06 5.47 -9.95
C ARG A 74 8.71 5.68 -8.60
N MET A 75 9.63 4.81 -8.22
CA MET A 75 10.40 5.00 -7.00
C MET A 75 11.66 5.82 -7.29
N GLY A 76 11.92 6.81 -6.44
CA GLY A 76 13.09 7.68 -6.53
C GLY A 76 14.41 6.93 -6.38
N ARG A 77 15.52 7.59 -6.74
CA ARG A 77 16.87 7.01 -6.58
C ARG A 77 17.18 6.78 -5.11
N GLY A 78 17.88 5.70 -4.79
CA GLY A 78 18.39 5.40 -3.44
C GLY A 78 17.48 4.50 -2.59
N PHE A 79 16.31 4.11 -3.11
CA PHE A 79 15.49 3.07 -2.50
C PHE A 79 15.85 1.68 -3.04
N ASP A 80 15.90 0.67 -2.18
CA ASP A 80 16.12 -0.73 -2.57
C ASP A 80 14.84 -1.32 -3.17
N LEU A 81 14.71 -1.19 -4.50
CA LEU A 81 13.57 -1.69 -5.25
C LEU A 81 13.55 -3.21 -5.37
N ASP A 82 14.72 -3.85 -5.39
CA ASP A 82 14.82 -5.29 -5.67
C ASP A 82 14.24 -6.11 -4.52
N SER A 83 14.33 -5.61 -3.28
CA SER A 83 13.75 -6.25 -2.10
C SER A 83 12.38 -5.69 -1.69
N PHE A 84 11.82 -4.76 -2.47
CA PHE A 84 10.55 -4.12 -2.13
C PHE A 84 9.40 -5.12 -2.12
N ASN A 85 8.72 -5.20 -0.98
CA ASN A 85 7.64 -6.13 -0.70
C ASN A 85 6.57 -5.41 0.14
N PRO A 86 5.81 -4.49 -0.48
CA PRO A 86 4.83 -3.68 0.20
C PRO A 86 3.63 -4.50 0.64
N HIS A 87 3.11 -4.14 1.81
CA HIS A 87 1.94 -4.72 2.45
C HIS A 87 0.96 -3.57 2.75
N GLY A 88 0.48 -3.46 3.99
CA GLY A 88 -0.45 -2.41 4.39
C GLY A 88 0.10 -0.99 4.21
N ILE A 89 -0.79 -0.07 3.87
CA ILE A 89 -0.47 1.33 3.61
C ILE A 89 -1.34 2.28 4.43
N SER A 90 -0.81 3.44 4.75
CA SER A 90 -1.58 4.56 5.31
C SER A 90 -1.03 5.89 4.82
N VAL A 91 -1.88 6.91 4.84
CA VAL A 91 -1.55 8.25 4.33
C VAL A 91 -1.69 9.27 5.44
N TYR A 92 -0.70 10.14 5.57
CA TYR A 92 -0.83 11.42 6.24
C TYR A 92 -0.80 12.53 5.19
N THR A 93 -1.82 13.38 5.22
CA THR A 93 -1.95 14.52 4.30
C THR A 93 -1.98 15.79 5.11
N ASP A 94 -1.08 16.70 4.77
CA ASP A 94 -1.13 18.11 5.16
C ASP A 94 -0.93 18.97 3.90
N GLU A 95 0.14 19.78 3.80
CA GLU A 95 0.55 20.41 2.54
C GLU A 95 1.11 19.40 1.52
N THR A 96 1.59 18.26 2.00
CA THR A 96 2.16 17.16 1.21
C THR A 96 1.57 15.82 1.62
N VAL A 97 1.66 14.83 0.74
CA VAL A 97 1.13 13.48 0.95
C VAL A 97 2.26 12.54 1.33
N TYR A 98 2.29 12.11 2.59
CA TYR A 98 3.20 11.09 3.07
C TYR A 98 2.52 9.73 3.12
N LEU A 99 3.15 8.74 2.51
CA LEU A 99 2.77 7.34 2.57
C LEU A 99 3.64 6.60 3.57
N PHE A 100 2.98 5.88 4.46
CA PHE A 100 3.59 4.90 5.34
C PHE A 100 3.29 3.52 4.78
N VAL A 101 4.33 2.82 4.32
CA VAL A 101 4.21 1.52 3.68
C VAL A 101 4.86 0.49 4.58
N VAL A 102 4.09 -0.48 5.07
CA VAL A 102 4.66 -1.68 5.67
C VAL A 102 5.42 -2.42 4.57
N ASN A 103 6.71 -2.65 4.79
CA ASN A 103 7.57 -3.32 3.82
C ASN A 103 8.26 -4.54 4.46
N HIS A 104 8.38 -5.60 3.66
CA HIS A 104 8.95 -6.88 4.09
C HIS A 104 10.22 -7.31 3.32
N PRO A 105 11.28 -6.48 3.28
CA PRO A 105 12.49 -6.83 2.57
C PRO A 105 13.19 -8.01 3.26
N GLN A 106 13.48 -9.06 2.50
CA GLN A 106 14.17 -10.26 3.02
C GLN A 106 13.48 -10.83 4.28
N GLN A 107 12.14 -10.83 4.30
CA GLN A 107 11.29 -11.30 5.41
C GLN A 107 11.42 -10.52 6.74
N LYS A 108 12.09 -9.37 6.73
CA LYS A 108 12.08 -8.43 7.87
C LYS A 108 10.79 -7.62 7.85
N THR A 109 10.54 -6.83 8.88
CA THR A 109 9.41 -5.90 8.91
C THR A 109 9.94 -4.52 9.22
N GLN A 110 9.58 -3.56 8.37
CA GLN A 110 9.88 -2.15 8.55
C GLN A 110 8.74 -1.30 7.98
N VAL A 111 8.76 -0.01 8.27
CA VAL A 111 7.84 0.95 7.66
C VAL A 111 8.66 1.93 6.83
N GLU A 112 8.32 2.06 5.55
CA GLU A 112 8.89 3.09 4.68
C GLU A 112 8.00 4.33 4.75
N ILE A 113 8.62 5.47 4.98
CA ILE A 113 7.99 6.78 4.78
C ILE A 113 8.42 7.27 3.40
N LEU A 114 7.43 7.47 2.54
CA LEU A 114 7.61 7.89 1.16
C LEU A 114 6.79 9.17 0.94
N LEU A 115 7.39 10.18 0.32
CA LEU A 115 6.68 11.36 -0.13
C LEU A 115 6.07 11.07 -1.51
N PHE A 116 4.75 11.26 -1.65
CA PHE A 116 4.07 11.14 -2.93
C PHE A 116 4.13 12.46 -3.69
N VAL A 117 4.66 12.40 -4.91
CA VAL A 117 4.74 13.52 -5.86
C VAL A 117 3.78 13.22 -7.00
N GLU A 118 2.58 13.82 -6.91
CA GLU A 118 1.46 13.54 -7.81
C GLU A 118 1.78 13.84 -9.28
N GLU A 119 2.38 15.00 -9.55
CA GLU A 119 2.73 15.45 -10.91
C GLU A 119 3.65 14.47 -11.66
N ASP A 120 4.56 13.82 -10.92
CA ASP A 120 5.54 12.89 -11.48
C ASP A 120 5.10 11.41 -11.41
N HIS A 121 3.93 11.13 -10.82
CA HIS A 121 3.52 9.78 -10.42
C HIS A 121 4.66 9.03 -9.72
N SER A 122 5.27 9.66 -8.71
CA SER A 122 6.47 9.13 -8.08
C SER A 122 6.44 9.14 -6.56
N LEU A 123 7.28 8.31 -5.98
CA LEU A 123 7.49 8.14 -4.55
C LEU A 123 8.95 8.43 -4.23
N VAL A 124 9.17 9.47 -3.43
CA VAL A 124 10.49 9.86 -2.96
C VAL A 124 10.71 9.24 -1.59
N TYR A 125 11.79 8.47 -1.46
CA TYR A 125 12.16 7.90 -0.16
C TYR A 125 12.53 9.00 0.84
N VAL A 126 11.90 8.95 2.01
CA VAL A 126 12.20 9.84 3.13
C VAL A 126 12.99 9.09 4.19
N LYS A 127 12.43 8.00 4.73
CA LYS A 127 13.00 7.29 5.87
C LYS A 127 12.43 5.88 6.03
N THR A 128 13.28 4.95 6.47
CA THR A 128 12.85 3.64 6.99
C THR A 128 12.78 3.67 8.52
N ILE A 129 11.67 3.19 9.08
CA ILE A 129 11.49 2.96 10.51
C ILE A 129 11.61 1.46 10.79
N LYS A 130 12.51 1.14 11.73
CA LYS A 130 12.73 -0.22 12.23
C LYS A 130 12.51 -0.23 13.73
N HIS A 131 11.84 -1.27 14.21
CA HIS A 131 11.63 -1.48 15.63
C HIS A 131 11.52 -2.98 15.90
N GLU A 132 12.03 -3.43 17.04
CA GLU A 132 12.03 -4.86 17.39
C GLU A 132 10.62 -5.44 17.44
N PHE A 133 9.60 -4.66 17.81
CA PHE A 133 8.21 -5.11 17.91
C PHE A 133 7.34 -4.84 16.67
N LEU A 134 7.86 -4.21 15.61
CA LEU A 134 7.03 -3.89 14.43
C LEU A 134 6.37 -5.14 13.82
N HIS A 135 7.08 -6.27 13.80
CA HIS A 135 6.55 -7.54 13.30
C HIS A 135 5.26 -8.02 14.00
N ARG A 136 5.02 -7.57 15.25
CA ARG A 136 3.80 -7.92 16.01
C ARG A 136 2.59 -7.10 15.58
N TYR A 137 2.83 -5.86 15.15
CA TYR A 137 1.78 -4.90 14.81
C TYR A 137 1.49 -4.84 13.30
N ALA A 138 2.51 -5.06 12.47
CA ALA A 138 2.42 -5.00 11.01
C ALA A 138 1.75 -6.23 10.36
N ARG A 139 1.38 -7.25 11.16
CA ARG A 139 0.60 -8.42 10.71
C ARG A 139 -0.91 -8.23 10.83
N ALA A 140 -1.35 -7.18 11.52
CA ALA A 140 -2.75 -6.86 11.72
C ALA A 140 -3.01 -5.45 11.18
N ARG A 141 -4.27 -5.10 10.89
CA ARG A 141 -4.74 -3.76 10.48
C ARG A 141 -4.49 -2.65 11.54
N VAL A 142 -3.40 -2.72 12.30
CA VAL A 142 -2.99 -1.80 13.37
C VAL A 142 -2.20 -0.62 12.80
N MET A 143 -2.18 -0.44 11.47
CA MET A 143 -1.62 0.75 10.84
C MET A 143 -2.32 2.03 11.31
N SER A 144 -3.62 2.02 11.66
CA SER A 144 -4.30 3.23 12.15
C SER A 144 -3.77 3.74 13.51
N LEU A 145 -3.42 2.83 14.44
CA LEU A 145 -2.82 3.20 15.74
C LEU A 145 -1.33 3.58 15.60
N LEU A 146 -0.63 2.93 14.66
CA LEU A 146 0.73 3.31 14.30
C LEU A 146 0.75 4.68 13.63
N GLN A 147 -0.24 5.01 12.80
CA GLN A 147 -0.36 6.30 12.13
C GLN A 147 -0.43 7.44 13.15
N ALA A 148 -1.23 7.34 14.22
CA ALA A 148 -1.24 8.37 15.26
C ALA A 148 0.16 8.58 15.87
N SER A 149 0.84 7.50 16.26
CA SER A 149 2.20 7.57 16.83
C SER A 149 3.25 8.06 15.82
N LEU A 150 3.09 7.73 14.54
CA LEU A 150 3.97 8.11 13.45
C LEU A 150 3.75 9.56 13.00
N VAL A 151 2.52 10.06 13.06
CA VAL A 151 2.17 11.48 12.83
C VAL A 151 2.81 12.34 13.91
N TYR A 152 2.66 11.98 15.20
CA TYR A 152 3.41 12.64 16.29
C TYR A 152 4.93 12.64 16.04
N TYR A 153 5.45 11.60 15.38
CA TYR A 153 6.86 11.49 15.06
C TYR A 153 7.28 12.38 13.87
N LEU A 154 6.40 12.58 12.87
CA LEU A 154 6.63 13.51 11.78
C LEU A 154 6.60 14.97 12.28
N ASP A 155 5.70 15.31 13.19
CA ASP A 155 5.63 16.65 13.81
C ASP A 155 6.86 16.98 14.67
N CYS A 156 7.70 15.99 15.00
CA CYS A 156 8.95 16.17 15.73
C CYS A 156 10.21 16.24 14.83
N LEU A 157 10.07 16.14 13.51
CA LEU A 157 11.17 16.27 12.54
C LEU A 157 11.30 17.70 12.02
#